data_AF-A0A355UAI8-F1
#
_entry.id   AF-A0A355UAI8-F1
#
_cell.length_a   1.000
_cell.length_b   1.000
_cell.length_c   1.000
_cell.angle_alpha   90.00
_cell.angle_beta   90.00
_cell.angle_gamma   90.00
#
_symmetry.space_group_name_H-M   'P 1'
#
loop_
_entity.id
_entity.type
_entity.pdbx_description
1 polymer ?
#
loop_
_entity_poly.entity_id
_entity_poly.type
_entity_poly.pdbx_seq_one_letter_code
_entity_poly.pdbx_strand_id
1 'polypeptide(L)'
;NGNELLDNLLKDSAPILFEGLHCTYHIANPLLAKRFKIVRTHNIEHHYYKHLEKSEFSYFKKYFFRIEAEKLRKYESVLKHAQLVAAISPNDYAYFAKKYANVMYVPAFHSNNAMDYP
;
A
#
# COMPACT_ATOMS: atom_id res chain seq x y z
N ASN A 1 6.74 5.35 18.37
CA ASN A 1 7.77 4.30 18.50
C ASN A 1 7.97 3.54 17.20
N GLY A 2 8.79 4.06 16.27
CA GLY A 2 9.19 3.29 15.07
C GLY A 2 10.24 2.22 15.37
N ASN A 3 11.15 2.51 16.30
CA ASN A 3 12.23 1.58 16.67
C ASN A 3 11.69 0.31 17.34
N GLU A 4 10.72 0.45 18.24
CA GLU A 4 10.08 -0.69 18.92
C GLU A 4 9.38 -1.65 17.94
N LEU A 5 8.72 -1.12 16.90
CA LEU A 5 8.10 -1.97 15.87
C LEU A 5 9.16 -2.77 15.10
N LEU A 6 10.26 -2.12 14.72
CA LEU A 6 11.36 -2.80 14.05
C LEU A 6 11.97 -3.89 14.93
N ASP A 7 12.25 -3.59 16.19
CA ASP A 7 12.79 -4.55 17.15
C ASP A 7 11.85 -5.76 17.32
N ASN A 8 10.54 -5.53 17.34
CA ASN A 8 9.54 -6.59 17.38
C ASN A 8 9.54 -7.45 16.10
N LEU A 9 9.62 -6.83 14.91
CA LEU A 9 9.68 -7.56 13.63
C LEU A 9 10.94 -8.43 13.50
N LEU A 10 12.01 -8.13 14.25
CA LEU A 10 13.25 -8.88 14.25
C LEU A 10 13.24 -10.10 15.20
N LYS A 11 12.19 -10.30 15.99
CA LYS A 11 12.08 -11.43 16.93
C LYS A 11 11.83 -12.78 16.26
N ASP A 12 11.41 -12.79 14.99
CA ASP A 12 11.12 -14.01 14.23
C ASP A 12 11.59 -13.92 12.77
N SER A 13 11.12 -14.85 11.92
CA SER A 13 11.39 -14.88 10.46
C SER A 13 10.13 -14.97 9.59
N ALA A 14 8.93 -14.72 10.14
CA ALA A 14 7.65 -14.85 9.44
C ALA A 14 7.51 -13.92 8.20
N PRO A 15 6.48 -14.05 7.36
CA PRO A 15 6.16 -12.99 6.40
C PRO A 15 5.75 -11.69 7.10
N ILE A 16 5.94 -10.53 6.46
CA ILE A 16 5.48 -9.22 6.96
C ILE A 16 4.42 -8.68 5.99
N LEU A 17 3.26 -8.36 6.53
CA LEU A 17 2.17 -7.73 5.80
C LEU A 17 2.13 -6.23 6.11
N PHE A 18 2.21 -5.41 5.08
CA PHE A 18 2.02 -3.96 5.13
C PHE A 18 0.64 -3.62 4.56
N GLU A 19 -0.24 -3.10 5.40
CA GLU A 19 -1.59 -2.67 5.01
C GLU A 19 -1.56 -1.21 4.55
N GLY A 20 -1.51 -1.00 3.23
CA GLY A 20 -1.47 0.32 2.61
C GLY A 20 -0.06 0.90 2.46
N LEU A 21 0.06 1.90 1.60
CA LEU A 21 1.34 2.54 1.26
C LEU A 21 1.94 3.29 2.46
N HIS A 22 1.10 3.83 3.34
CA HIS A 22 1.57 4.58 4.52
C HIS A 22 2.25 3.71 5.58
N CYS A 23 2.00 2.39 5.57
CA CYS A 23 2.63 1.46 6.49
C CYS A 23 4.04 1.02 6.03
N THR A 24 4.48 1.37 4.82
CA THR A 24 5.72 0.83 4.24
C THR A 24 7.00 1.53 4.72
N TYR A 25 6.97 2.24 5.85
CA TYR A 25 8.12 2.99 6.36
C TYR A 25 9.39 2.13 6.49
N HIS A 26 9.25 0.89 6.98
CA HIS A 26 10.37 -0.04 7.16
C HIS A 26 10.59 -1.03 6.01
N ILE A 27 9.85 -0.97 4.90
CA ILE A 27 9.88 -2.02 3.86
C ILE A 27 11.25 -2.19 3.20
N ALA A 28 12.02 -1.09 3.10
CA ALA A 28 13.35 -1.04 2.53
C ALA A 28 14.47 -1.17 3.57
N ASN A 29 14.13 -1.42 4.85
CA ASN A 29 15.12 -1.55 5.91
C ASN A 29 16.04 -2.76 5.65
N PRO A 30 17.37 -2.59 5.64
CA PRO A 30 18.33 -3.68 5.41
C PRO A 30 18.16 -4.87 6.38
N LEU A 31 17.74 -4.62 7.63
CA LEU A 31 17.53 -5.68 8.62
C LEU A 31 16.37 -6.62 8.24
N LEU A 32 15.43 -6.15 7.42
CA LEU A 32 14.30 -6.94 6.91
C LEU A 32 14.52 -7.45 5.48
N ALA A 33 15.74 -7.38 4.94
CA ALA A 33 16.03 -7.72 3.54
C ALA A 33 15.70 -9.18 3.19
N LYS A 34 15.86 -10.11 4.15
CA LYS A 34 15.57 -11.56 3.96
C LYS A 34 14.11 -11.93 4.23
N ARG A 35 13.27 -10.99 4.68
CA ARG A 35 11.85 -11.25 4.99
C ARG A 35 11.03 -11.30 3.71
N PHE A 36 10.03 -12.17 3.67
CA PHE A 36 8.98 -12.12 2.65
C PHE A 36 8.01 -10.99 2.99
N LYS A 37 7.97 -9.94 2.17
CA LYS A 37 7.20 -8.71 2.41
C LYS A 37 6.05 -8.62 1.43
N ILE A 38 4.86 -8.47 1.96
CA ILE A 38 3.61 -8.33 1.21
C ILE A 38 3.10 -6.92 1.48
N VAL A 39 2.73 -6.19 0.42
CA VAL A 39 2.00 -4.93 0.59
C VAL A 39 0.60 -5.11 0.04
N ARG A 40 -0.40 -5.02 0.91
CA ARG A 40 -1.80 -4.98 0.50
C ARG A 40 -2.19 -3.53 0.26
N THR A 41 -2.38 -3.14 -1.00
CA THR A 41 -2.73 -1.76 -1.34
C THR A 41 -4.22 -1.55 -1.18
N HIS A 42 -4.61 -0.44 -0.55
CA HIS A 42 -6.03 -0.11 -0.36
C HIS A 42 -6.52 0.70 -1.56
N ASN A 43 -5.75 1.69 -1.99
CA ASN A 43 -6.01 2.44 -3.21
C ASN A 43 -4.69 2.71 -3.94
N ILE A 44 -4.78 3.21 -5.17
CA ILE A 44 -3.69 3.99 -5.77
C ILE A 44 -3.69 5.38 -5.11
N GLU A 45 -2.90 5.56 -4.05
CA GLU A 45 -2.99 6.73 -3.15
C GLU A 45 -2.90 8.09 -3.88
N HIS A 46 -1.99 8.21 -4.84
CA HIS A 46 -1.87 9.47 -5.58
C HIS A 46 -3.03 9.71 -6.55
N HIS A 47 -3.71 8.67 -7.04
CA HIS A 47 -4.98 8.85 -7.75
C HIS A 47 -6.05 9.35 -6.78
N TYR A 48 -6.15 8.76 -5.58
CA TYR A 48 -7.11 9.21 -4.56
C TYR A 48 -6.92 10.70 -4.22
N TYR A 49 -5.69 11.13 -3.93
CA TYR A 49 -5.40 12.54 -3.66
C TYR A 49 -5.67 13.47 -4.86
N LYS A 50 -5.44 13.02 -6.10
CA LYS A 50 -5.84 13.78 -7.31
C LYS A 50 -7.35 13.93 -7.45
N HIS A 51 -8.14 12.94 -7.00
CA HIS A 51 -9.59 13.08 -6.99
C HIS A 51 -10.03 14.09 -5.93
N LEU A 52 -9.42 14.08 -4.74
CA LEU A 52 -9.65 15.09 -3.71
C LEU A 52 -9.33 16.51 -4.20
N GLU A 53 -8.21 16.69 -4.91
CA GLU A 53 -7.85 17.96 -5.55
C GLU A 53 -8.94 18.46 -6.50
N LYS A 54 -9.53 17.56 -7.31
CA LYS A 54 -10.55 17.93 -8.30
C LYS A 54 -11.88 18.32 -7.65
N SER A 55 -12.24 17.69 -6.53
CA SER A 55 -13.48 17.99 -5.79
C SER A 55 -13.37 19.19 -4.84
N GLU A 56 -12.17 19.70 -4.60
CA GLU A 56 -11.93 20.77 -3.63
C GLU A 56 -12.10 22.17 -4.24
N PHE A 57 -12.86 23.02 -3.56
CA PHE A 57 -13.13 24.40 -3.98
C PHE A 57 -12.08 25.38 -3.44
N SER A 58 -11.51 25.10 -2.27
CA SER A 58 -10.50 25.96 -1.66
C SER A 58 -9.14 25.83 -2.36
N TYR A 59 -8.63 26.95 -2.90
CA TYR A 59 -7.33 26.99 -3.57
C TYR A 59 -6.17 26.47 -2.71
N PHE A 60 -6.15 26.78 -1.42
CA PHE A 60 -5.10 26.31 -0.50
C PHE A 60 -5.11 24.80 -0.33
N LYS A 61 -6.29 24.21 -0.08
CA LYS A 61 -6.45 22.75 0.07
C LYS A 61 -6.18 22.02 -1.24
N LYS A 62 -6.60 22.60 -2.36
CA LYS A 62 -6.30 22.08 -3.70
C LYS A 62 -4.80 21.98 -3.93
N TYR A 63 -4.05 23.04 -3.62
CA TYR A 63 -2.59 23.04 -3.71
C TYR A 63 -1.95 21.98 -2.80
N PHE A 64 -2.44 21.83 -1.58
CA PHE A 64 -2.00 20.78 -0.65
C PHE A 64 -2.21 19.37 -1.24
N PHE A 65 -3.41 19.04 -1.72
CA PHE A 65 -3.70 17.73 -2.30
C PHE A 65 -2.84 17.43 -3.53
N ARG A 66 -2.56 18.45 -4.35
CA ARG A 66 -1.66 18.31 -5.50
C ARG A 66 -0.25 17.94 -5.08
N ILE A 67 0.31 18.60 -4.06
CA ILE A 67 1.64 18.27 -3.52
C ILE A 67 1.67 16.85 -2.97
N GLU A 68 0.68 16.49 -2.16
CA GLU A 68 0.61 15.16 -1.54
C GLU A 68 0.45 14.06 -2.59
N ALA A 69 -0.37 14.27 -3.64
CA ALA A 69 -0.47 13.35 -4.76
C ALA A 69 0.89 13.12 -5.44
N GLU A 70 1.66 14.18 -5.70
CA GLU A 70 2.97 14.03 -6.32
C GLU A 70 4.00 13.37 -5.39
N LYS A 71 3.95 13.63 -4.09
CA LYS A 71 4.78 12.92 -3.09
C LYS A 71 4.46 11.43 -3.06
N LEU A 72 3.17 11.08 -2.99
CA LEU A 72 2.71 9.69 -2.97
C LEU A 72 3.05 8.95 -4.26
N ARG A 73 2.92 9.62 -5.41
CA ARG A 73 3.31 9.04 -6.70
C ARG A 73 4.79 8.69 -6.75
N LYS A 74 5.65 9.55 -6.20
CA LYS A 74 7.10 9.27 -6.10
C LYS A 74 7.38 8.15 -5.09
N TYR A 75 6.73 8.19 -3.93
CA TYR A 75 6.92 7.22 -2.86
C TYR A 75 6.43 5.81 -3.23
N GLU A 76 5.39 5.68 -4.07
CA GLU A 76 4.87 4.39 -4.58
C GLU A 76 5.98 3.47 -5.12
N SER A 77 7.07 4.02 -5.66
CA SER A 77 8.22 3.23 -6.11
C SER A 77 8.84 2.35 -5.02
N VAL A 78 8.60 2.64 -3.73
CA VAL A 78 9.03 1.83 -2.59
C VAL A 78 8.45 0.40 -2.62
N LEU A 79 7.30 0.21 -3.29
CA LEU A 79 6.66 -1.10 -3.46
C LEU A 79 7.55 -2.11 -4.19
N LYS A 80 8.59 -1.66 -4.91
CA LYS A 80 9.61 -2.54 -5.52
C LYS A 80 10.36 -3.41 -4.50
N HIS A 81 10.33 -3.04 -3.23
CA HIS A 81 10.94 -3.80 -2.13
C HIS A 81 10.04 -4.92 -1.59
N ALA A 82 8.78 -4.98 -2.02
CA ALA A 82 7.86 -6.05 -1.70
C ALA A 82 8.11 -7.25 -2.61
N GLN A 83 7.94 -8.46 -2.05
CA GLN A 83 7.92 -9.69 -2.84
C GLN A 83 6.55 -9.88 -3.52
N LEU A 84 5.49 -9.32 -2.95
CA LEU A 84 4.13 -9.38 -3.48
C LEU A 84 3.37 -8.07 -3.18
N VAL A 85 2.67 -7.55 -4.19
CA VAL A 85 1.67 -6.49 -4.02
C VAL A 85 0.28 -7.09 -4.17
N ALA A 86 -0.56 -7.01 -3.15
CA ALA A 86 -1.94 -7.48 -3.15
C ALA A 86 -2.90 -6.29 -3.36
N ALA A 87 -3.44 -6.16 -4.56
CA ALA A 87 -4.39 -5.11 -4.92
C ALA A 87 -5.83 -5.52 -4.59
N ILE A 88 -6.65 -4.59 -4.07
CA ILE A 88 -8.02 -4.91 -3.62
C ILE A 88 -9.13 -4.70 -4.64
N SER A 89 -8.83 -4.08 -5.79
CA SER A 89 -9.76 -3.90 -6.91
C SER A 89 -9.14 -4.37 -8.23
N PRO A 90 -9.95 -4.80 -9.23
CA PRO A 90 -9.44 -5.17 -10.54
C PRO A 90 -8.71 -4.02 -11.26
N ASN A 91 -9.17 -2.78 -11.06
CA ASN A 91 -8.53 -1.59 -11.63
C ASN A 91 -7.15 -1.33 -11.03
N ASP A 92 -7.03 -1.47 -9.71
CA ASP A 92 -5.75 -1.33 -9.02
C ASP A 92 -4.80 -2.46 -9.43
N TYR A 93 -5.29 -3.69 -9.53
CA TYR A 93 -4.52 -4.82 -10.05
C TYR A 93 -3.95 -4.51 -11.44
N ALA A 94 -4.79 -4.06 -12.38
CA ALA A 94 -4.36 -3.72 -13.73
C ALA A 94 -3.33 -2.58 -13.76
N TYR A 95 -3.40 -1.65 -12.82
CA TYR A 95 -2.42 -0.58 -12.67
C TYR A 95 -1.08 -1.09 -12.11
N PHE A 96 -1.11 -1.82 -11.00
CA PHE A 96 0.10 -2.33 -10.34
C PHE A 96 0.80 -3.40 -11.18
N ALA A 97 0.05 -4.28 -11.85
CA ALA A 97 0.61 -5.34 -12.70
C ALA A 97 1.42 -4.82 -13.88
N LYS A 98 1.16 -3.58 -14.33
CA LYS A 98 1.98 -2.90 -15.36
C LYS A 98 3.33 -2.40 -14.82
N LYS A 99 3.47 -2.26 -13.50
CA LYS A 99 4.62 -1.62 -12.84
C LYS A 99 5.50 -2.57 -12.04
N TYR A 100 4.91 -3.62 -11.49
CA TYR A 100 5.59 -4.55 -10.59
C TYR A 100 5.41 -5.98 -11.10
N ALA A 101 6.43 -6.82 -10.89
CA ALA A 101 6.42 -8.19 -11.41
C ALA A 101 5.40 -9.09 -10.70
N ASN A 102 5.29 -8.96 -9.38
CA ASN A 102 4.47 -9.85 -8.55
C ASN A 102 3.30 -9.08 -7.95
N VAL A 103 2.15 -9.16 -8.63
CA VAL A 103 0.91 -8.53 -8.20
C VAL A 103 -0.20 -9.58 -8.17
N MET A 104 -0.99 -9.58 -7.10
CA MET A 104 -2.15 -10.43 -6.93
C MET A 104 -3.38 -9.57 -6.70
N TYR A 105 -4.53 -10.00 -7.21
CA TYR A 105 -5.82 -9.41 -6.87
C TYR A 105 -6.41 -10.16 -5.67
N VAL A 106 -6.64 -9.45 -4.56
CA VAL A 106 -7.25 -9.97 -3.33
C VAL A 106 -8.42 -9.06 -2.96
N PRO A 107 -9.66 -9.42 -3.34
CA PRO A 107 -10.80 -8.52 -3.17
C PRO A 107 -11.01 -8.15 -1.71
N ALA A 108 -11.39 -6.89 -1.46
CA ALA A 108 -11.72 -6.43 -0.10
C ALA A 108 -13.02 -7.05 0.43
N PHE A 109 -13.92 -7.47 -0.46
CA PHE A 109 -15.21 -8.06 -0.13
C PHE A 109 -15.36 -9.41 -0.84
N HIS A 110 -15.84 -10.41 -0.12
CA HIS A 110 -16.28 -11.67 -0.70
C HIS A 110 -17.79 -11.62 -0.92
N SER A 111 -18.29 -12.30 -1.94
CA SER A 111 -19.73 -12.41 -2.24
C SER A 111 -20.52 -13.28 -1.25
N ASN A 112 -19.92 -13.73 -0.13
CA ASN A 112 -20.67 -14.42 0.93
C ASN A 112 -21.64 -13.45 1.61
N ASN A 113 -22.93 -13.75 1.45
CA ASN A 113 -24.04 -13.09 2.16
C ASN A 113 -24.37 -13.78 3.50
N ALA A 114 -23.69 -14.88 3.84
CA ALA A 114 -23.87 -15.62 5.08
C ALA A 114 -22.50 -15.95 5.70
N MET A 115 -22.39 -15.73 7.01
CA MET A 115 -21.30 -16.29 7.81
C MET A 115 -21.78 -17.62 8.37
N ASP A 116 -21.40 -18.72 7.72
CA ASP A 116 -21.48 -20.02 8.38
C ASP A 116 -20.31 -20.09 9.37
N TYR A 117 -20.63 -19.92 10.65
CA TYR A 117 -19.72 -20.24 11.74
C TYR A 117 -19.65 -21.77 11.89
N PRO A 118 -18.45 -22.35 12.05
CA PRO A 118 -18.30 -23.74 12.49
C PRO A 118 -18.78 -23.94 13.93
#